data_AF-A0A7S2A9C3-F1
#
_entry.id   AF-A0A7S2A9C3-F1
#
_cell.length_a   1.000
_cell.length_b   1.000
_cell.length_c   1.000
_cell.angle_alpha   90.00
_cell.angle_beta   90.00
_cell.angle_gamma   90.00
#
_symmetry.space_group_name_H-M   'P 1'
#
loop_
_entity.id
_entity.type
_entity.pdbx_description
1 polymer ?
#
loop_
_entity_poly.entity_id
_entity_poly.type
_entity_poly.pdbx_seq_one_letter_code
_entity_poly.pdbx_strand_id
1 'polypeptide(L)'
;INAAEAAALRAAGGELEEEKLLEEAKKLSGAKGIPKREEAALALRMRVVQRTERGGEWIGVGNPMMPLTYLKKDEDEDEDDSKTKEKQACESSVLELSLNPVGILTTSLISDGQSVVQATKSARKSAIQYYLGIFAAITFFGGFLVKSYVEERVFERDTQRLLAYYKHAMPGSINDGDERNARYLVWKYKGKKDKLWRRLEAKYGVPVKQLHEWDDDDDAVEEEVEEQDLDEEEKKEEEE
;
A
#
# COMPACT_ATOMS: atom_id res chain seq x y z
N ILE A 1 22.89 0.49 17.65
CA ILE A 1 21.95 0.40 18.78
C ILE A 1 20.95 1.52 18.67
N ASN A 2 19.68 1.24 18.94
CA ASN A 2 18.61 2.22 18.89
C ASN A 2 18.15 2.61 20.31
N ALA A 3 17.55 3.79 20.46
CA ALA A 3 17.04 4.29 21.75
C ALA A 3 15.95 3.39 22.33
N ALA A 4 15.13 2.76 21.48
CA ALA A 4 14.15 1.76 21.87
C ALA A 4 14.80 0.48 22.46
N GLU A 5 15.89 0.02 21.86
CA GLU A 5 16.65 -1.14 22.33
C GLU A 5 17.37 -0.82 23.63
N ALA A 6 17.97 0.37 23.74
CA ALA A 6 18.58 0.84 24.98
C ALA A 6 17.57 0.92 26.13
N ALA A 7 16.35 1.36 25.86
CA ALA A 7 15.27 1.38 26.85
C ALA A 7 14.80 -0.02 27.24
N ALA A 8 14.73 -0.97 26.29
CA ALA A 8 14.39 -2.37 26.56
C ALA A 8 15.47 -3.05 27.43
N LEU A 9 16.75 -2.93 27.07
CA LEU A 9 17.88 -3.44 27.84
C LEU A 9 17.90 -2.89 29.26
N ARG A 10 17.62 -1.59 29.42
CA ARG A 10 17.53 -0.96 30.74
C ARG A 10 16.34 -1.46 31.56
N ALA A 11 15.21 -1.74 30.93
CA ALA A 11 14.03 -2.27 31.60
C ALA A 11 14.21 -3.74 32.05
N ALA A 12 14.92 -4.55 31.27
CA ALA A 12 15.22 -5.94 31.60
C ALA A 12 16.42 -6.12 32.54
N GLY A 13 17.20 -5.06 32.78
CA GLY A 13 18.33 -5.09 33.71
C GLY A 13 19.60 -5.73 33.16
N GLY A 14 19.73 -5.91 31.84
CA GLY A 14 20.93 -6.50 31.24
C GLY A 14 20.68 -7.17 29.89
N GLU A 15 21.44 -8.24 29.64
CA GLU A 15 21.38 -9.02 28.39
C GLU A 15 20.01 -9.68 28.20
N LEU A 16 19.41 -9.39 27.06
CA LEU A 16 18.21 -10.05 26.54
C LEU A 16 18.60 -10.82 25.28
N GLU A 17 17.92 -11.93 25.02
CA GLU A 17 17.97 -12.57 23.69
C GLU A 17 17.46 -11.59 22.63
N GLU A 18 18.08 -11.60 21.44
CA GLU A 18 17.83 -10.64 20.37
C GLU A 18 16.34 -10.55 19.99
N GLU A 19 15.65 -11.68 19.91
CA GLU A 19 14.22 -11.73 19.56
C GLU A 19 13.34 -11.00 20.60
N LYS A 20 13.58 -11.25 21.90
CA LYS A 20 12.86 -10.60 23.00
C LYS A 20 13.17 -9.10 23.05
N LEU A 21 14.43 -8.73 22.81
CA LEU A 21 14.87 -7.35 22.73
C LEU A 21 14.14 -6.60 21.61
N LEU A 22 13.98 -7.22 20.44
CA LEU A 22 13.25 -6.61 19.32
C LEU A 22 11.75 -6.44 19.64
N GLU A 23 11.12 -7.40 20.31
CA GLU A 23 9.71 -7.27 20.71
C GLU A 23 9.48 -6.17 21.75
N GLU A 24 10.33 -6.10 22.76
CA GLU A 24 10.25 -5.04 23.78
C GLU A 24 10.56 -3.66 23.19
N ALA A 25 11.57 -3.58 22.32
CA ALA A 25 11.87 -2.35 21.59
C ALA A 25 10.69 -1.90 20.72
N LYS A 26 10.00 -2.82 20.03
CA LYS A 26 8.78 -2.51 19.26
C LYS A 26 7.69 -1.92 20.15
N LYS A 27 7.47 -2.46 21.35
CA LYS A 27 6.48 -1.91 22.30
C LYS A 27 6.83 -0.48 22.75
N LEU A 28 8.13 -0.16 22.85
CA LEU A 28 8.63 1.15 23.26
C LEU A 28 8.82 2.16 22.12
N SER A 29 8.74 1.72 20.86
CA SER A 29 8.90 2.57 19.66
C SER A 29 7.78 3.61 19.46
N GLY A 30 6.66 3.47 20.16
CA GLY A 30 5.52 4.39 20.09
C GLY A 30 5.79 5.75 20.77
N ALA A 31 4.90 6.72 20.54
CA ALA A 31 5.02 8.05 21.17
C ALA A 31 4.98 8.01 22.70
N LYS A 32 4.25 7.04 23.28
CA LYS A 32 4.21 6.84 24.73
C LYS A 32 5.54 6.41 25.33
N GLY A 33 6.42 5.81 24.52
CA GLY A 33 7.75 5.36 24.94
C GLY A 33 8.85 6.41 24.78
N ILE A 34 8.56 7.59 24.22
CA ILE A 34 9.56 8.66 24.00
C ILE A 34 10.31 9.01 25.30
N PRO A 35 9.65 9.29 26.45
CA PRO A 35 10.36 9.71 27.65
C PRO A 35 11.34 8.65 28.16
N LYS A 36 10.93 7.37 28.12
CA LYS A 36 11.76 6.24 28.54
C LYS A 36 12.95 6.02 27.60
N ARG A 37 12.75 6.23 26.29
CA ARG A 37 13.80 6.15 25.28
C ARG A 37 14.82 7.27 25.43
N GLU A 38 14.37 8.50 25.67
CA GLU A 38 15.26 9.65 25.91
C GLU A 38 16.10 9.46 27.17
N GLU A 39 15.47 9.03 28.27
CA GLU A 39 16.19 8.77 29.52
C GLU A 39 17.22 7.63 29.37
N ALA A 40 16.86 6.56 28.67
CA ALA A 40 17.79 5.46 28.38
C ALA A 40 18.93 5.89 27.45
N ALA A 41 18.64 6.68 26.42
CA ALA A 41 19.64 7.21 25.50
C ALA A 41 20.64 8.15 26.20
N LEU A 42 20.18 9.04 27.08
CA LEU A 42 21.02 9.94 27.86
C LEU A 42 21.88 9.19 28.90
N ALA A 43 21.37 8.08 29.44
CA ALA A 43 22.09 7.26 30.42
C ALA A 43 23.08 6.28 29.77
N LEU A 44 22.92 5.97 28.47
CA LEU A 44 23.75 5.00 27.78
C LEU A 44 25.19 5.49 27.66
N ARG A 45 26.09 4.79 28.34
CA ARG A 45 27.54 5.01 28.25
C ARG A 45 28.20 3.74 27.78
N MET A 46 29.10 3.88 26.81
CA MET A 46 29.82 2.78 26.20
C MET A 46 31.32 3.02 26.30
N ARG A 47 32.09 1.95 26.55
CA ARG A 47 33.55 2.00 26.49
C ARG A 47 34.05 0.77 25.76
N VAL A 48 34.86 0.99 24.74
CA VAL A 48 35.55 -0.09 24.04
C VAL A 48 36.78 -0.47 24.87
N VAL A 49 36.99 -1.76 25.05
CA VAL A 49 38.17 -2.31 25.72
C VAL A 49 38.88 -3.27 24.79
N GLN A 50 40.20 -3.28 24.84
CA GLN A 50 41.05 -4.14 24.04
C GLN A 50 42.03 -4.87 24.95
N ARG A 51 42.28 -6.14 24.63
CA ARG A 51 43.34 -6.94 25.22
C ARG A 51 44.46 -7.08 24.19
N THR A 52 45.68 -6.66 24.54
CA THR A 52 46.84 -6.73 23.63
C THR A 52 47.50 -8.10 23.64
N GLU A 53 47.37 -8.85 24.74
CA GLU A 53 48.01 -10.15 24.94
C GLU A 53 47.00 -11.22 25.35
N ARG A 54 47.27 -12.47 25.01
CA ARG A 54 46.45 -13.63 25.41
C ARG A 54 46.67 -13.93 26.90
N GLY A 55 46.03 -13.18 27.77
CA GLY A 55 46.27 -13.26 29.22
C GLY A 55 46.28 -11.91 29.94
N GLY A 56 46.53 -10.82 29.21
CA GLY A 56 46.67 -9.48 29.78
C GLY A 56 45.38 -8.84 30.30
N GLU A 57 45.50 -7.62 30.83
CA GLU A 57 44.39 -6.81 31.32
C GLU A 57 43.60 -6.18 30.16
N TRP A 58 42.32 -5.88 30.42
CA TRP A 58 41.48 -5.14 29.48
C TRP A 58 41.81 -3.65 29.55
N ILE A 59 42.40 -3.11 28.48
CA ILE A 59 42.78 -1.71 28.37
C ILE A 59 41.66 -0.96 27.65
N GLY A 60 41.21 0.17 28.20
CA GLY A 60 40.21 1.00 27.54
C GLY A 60 40.77 1.67 26.28
N VAL A 61 40.10 1.47 25.16
CA VAL A 61 40.38 2.16 23.90
C VAL A 61 39.59 3.47 23.88
N GLY A 62 40.31 4.58 23.98
CA GLY A 62 39.72 5.92 23.99
C GLY A 62 38.91 6.25 25.26
N ASN A 63 38.11 7.32 25.14
CA ASN A 63 37.27 7.83 26.23
C ASN A 63 35.89 7.14 26.25
N PRO A 64 35.21 7.09 27.41
CA PRO A 64 33.81 6.69 27.48
C PRO A 64 32.94 7.54 26.54
N MET A 65 32.17 6.88 25.70
CA MET A 65 31.30 7.50 24.69
C MET A 65 29.85 7.53 25.19
N MET A 66 29.11 8.55 24.76
CA MET A 66 27.66 8.67 24.93
C MET A 66 27.02 8.64 23.55
N PRO A 67 26.76 7.44 22.99
CA PRO A 67 26.58 7.27 21.56
C PRO A 67 25.23 7.77 21.05
N LEU A 68 24.22 7.79 21.92
CA LEU A 68 22.88 8.27 21.61
C LEU A 68 22.67 9.72 22.05
N THR A 69 23.74 10.52 22.11
CA THR A 69 23.63 11.94 22.48
C THR A 69 24.35 12.82 21.47
N TYR A 70 23.77 13.98 21.18
CA TYR A 70 24.41 15.02 20.41
C TYR A 70 24.16 16.38 21.05
N LEU A 71 25.07 17.32 20.77
CA LEU A 71 24.91 18.71 21.17
C LEU A 71 24.15 19.41 20.05
N LYS A 72 22.97 19.93 20.38
CA LYS A 72 22.27 20.84 19.48
C LYS A 72 23.11 22.12 19.39
N LYS A 73 23.53 22.49 18.18
CA LYS A 73 24.02 23.84 17.93
C LYS A 73 22.76 24.67 17.72
N ASP A 74 22.46 25.59 18.64
CA ASP A 74 21.47 26.61 18.34
C ASP A 74 22.06 27.50 17.24
N GLU A 75 21.25 27.81 16.23
CA GLU A 75 21.67 28.49 15.00
C GLU A 75 22.05 29.96 15.23
N ASP A 76 21.87 30.48 16.46
CA ASP A 76 21.97 31.89 16.81
C ASP A 76 23.07 32.24 17.84
N GLU A 77 23.90 31.29 18.29
CA GLU A 77 24.98 31.60 19.25
C GLU A 77 26.36 31.53 18.60
N ASP A 78 26.88 32.73 18.32
CA ASP A 78 28.29 33.01 18.12
C ASP A 78 29.14 32.38 19.23
N GLU A 79 30.39 32.13 18.86
CA GLU A 79 31.44 31.45 19.60
C GLU A 79 31.39 31.59 21.15
N ASP A 80 31.68 30.47 21.81
CA ASP A 80 32.47 30.40 23.06
C ASP A 80 31.80 30.02 24.41
N ASP A 81 30.66 29.32 24.44
CA ASP A 81 30.23 28.63 25.67
C ASP A 81 29.78 27.17 25.45
N SER A 82 30.72 26.24 25.67
CA SER A 82 30.51 24.78 25.60
C SER A 82 29.78 24.19 26.81
N LYS A 83 29.35 25.01 27.78
CA LYS A 83 28.81 24.56 29.07
C LYS A 83 27.28 24.54 29.17
N THR A 84 26.57 25.17 28.23
CA THR A 84 25.10 25.30 28.23
C THR A 84 24.40 24.68 27.03
N LYS A 85 25.13 23.94 26.17
CA LYS A 85 24.50 23.22 25.05
C LYS A 85 23.68 22.04 25.60
N GLU A 86 22.36 22.13 25.46
CA GLU A 86 21.45 21.05 25.86
C GLU A 86 21.81 19.75 25.12
N LYS A 87 22.10 18.71 25.89
CA LYS A 87 22.36 17.37 25.35
C LYS A 87 21.03 16.77 24.94
N GLN A 88 20.87 16.49 23.65
CA GLN A 88 19.67 15.88 23.12
C GLN A 88 19.90 14.41 22.78
N ALA A 89 18.88 13.58 23.00
CA ALA A 89 18.92 12.15 22.70
C ALA A 89 18.69 11.88 21.21
N CYS A 90 19.54 11.05 20.60
CA CYS A 90 19.39 10.50 19.26
C CYS A 90 18.59 9.20 19.28
N GLU A 91 17.88 8.90 18.18
CA GLU A 91 17.19 7.61 18.02
C GLU A 91 18.15 6.46 17.74
N SER A 92 19.22 6.70 16.98
CA SER A 92 20.10 5.65 16.44
C SER A 92 21.54 6.14 16.37
N SER A 93 22.46 5.22 16.65
CA SER A 93 23.89 5.41 16.44
C SER A 93 24.56 4.10 16.06
N VAL A 94 25.55 4.23 15.18
CA VAL A 94 26.39 3.14 14.69
C VAL A 94 27.82 3.40 15.14
N LEU A 95 28.38 2.44 15.88
CA LEU A 95 29.78 2.44 16.27
C LEU A 95 30.56 1.62 15.25
N GLU A 96 31.45 2.27 14.52
CA GLU A 96 32.40 1.61 13.64
C GLU A 96 33.70 1.35 14.40
N LEU A 97 34.14 0.09 14.34
CA LEU A 97 35.42 -0.36 14.89
C LEU A 97 36.30 -0.77 13.71
N SER A 98 37.48 -0.17 13.60
CA SER A 98 38.47 -0.54 12.61
C SER A 98 39.79 -0.88 13.29
N LEU A 99 40.44 -1.94 12.81
CA LEU A 99 41.71 -2.41 13.33
C LEU A 99 42.82 -1.98 12.35
N ASN A 100 43.77 -1.20 12.83
CA ASN A 100 44.92 -0.82 12.02
C ASN A 100 45.92 -1.99 11.90
N PRO A 101 46.80 -1.98 10.87
CA PRO A 101 47.84 -3.01 10.69
C PRO A 101 48.82 -3.16 11.87
N VAL A 102 48.92 -2.13 12.72
CA VAL A 102 49.73 -2.12 13.95
C VAL A 102 48.98 -2.79 15.13
N GLY A 103 47.76 -3.28 14.93
CA GLY A 103 46.95 -3.93 15.96
C GLY A 103 46.21 -2.98 16.90
N ILE A 104 46.09 -1.70 16.54
CA ILE A 104 45.38 -0.68 17.33
C ILE A 104 43.94 -0.56 16.82
N LEU A 105 42.95 -0.69 17.73
CA LEU A 105 41.55 -0.39 17.43
C LEU A 105 41.31 1.12 17.38
N THR A 106 40.66 1.58 16.31
CA THR A 106 40.12 2.93 16.21
C THR A 106 38.59 2.88 16.16
N THR A 107 37.95 3.90 16.74
CA THR A 107 36.51 3.94 16.94
C THR A 107 35.94 5.19 16.27
N SER A 108 34.94 5.04 15.42
CA SER A 108 34.15 6.15 14.85
C SER A 108 32.70 5.98 15.26
N LEU A 109 32.05 7.08 15.63
CA LEU A 109 30.64 7.08 15.99
C LEU A 109 29.87 7.89 14.95
N ILE A 110 28.98 7.21 14.23
CA ILE A 110 28.08 7.83 13.27
C ILE A 110 26.70 7.87 13.90
N SER A 111 26.10 9.06 13.95
CA SER A 111 24.75 9.26 14.47
C SER A 111 23.88 9.95 13.42
N ASP A 112 22.60 9.61 13.40
CA ASP A 112 21.64 10.14 12.43
C ASP A 112 21.33 11.63 12.62
N GLY A 113 21.77 12.23 13.73
CA GLY A 113 21.61 13.67 14.01
C GLY A 113 20.16 14.11 14.24
N GLN A 114 19.22 13.16 14.33
CA GLN A 114 17.81 13.42 14.60
C GLN A 114 17.45 13.06 16.04
N SER A 115 16.67 13.93 16.68
CA SER A 115 16.11 13.62 18.00
C SER A 115 15.09 12.49 17.94
N VAL A 116 14.94 11.75 19.05
CA VAL A 116 13.93 10.67 19.23
C VAL A 116 12.53 11.13 18.80
N VAL A 117 12.16 12.37 19.13
CA VAL A 117 10.87 12.98 18.76
C VAL A 117 10.77 13.21 17.26
N GLN A 118 11.81 13.78 16.63
CA GLN A 118 11.84 14.03 15.20
C GLN A 118 11.81 12.74 14.39
N ALA A 119 12.59 11.74 14.78
CA ALA A 119 12.62 10.43 14.14
C ALA A 119 11.23 9.77 14.19
N THR A 120 10.56 9.79 15.36
CA THR A 120 9.20 9.25 15.52
C THR A 120 8.18 10.00 14.65
N LYS A 121 8.30 11.33 14.52
CA LYS A 121 7.42 12.14 13.67
C LYS A 121 7.66 11.88 12.18
N SER A 122 8.92 11.75 11.78
CA SER A 122 9.32 11.46 10.41
C SER A 122 8.83 10.08 9.96
N ALA A 123 9.01 9.05 10.79
CA ALA A 123 8.53 7.69 10.54
C ALA A 123 7.01 7.65 10.30
N ARG A 124 6.23 8.40 11.10
CA ARG A 124 4.78 8.50 10.91
C ARG A 124 4.41 9.17 9.59
N LYS A 125 5.07 10.27 9.25
CA LYS A 125 4.80 11.00 8.01
C LYS A 125 5.08 10.13 6.78
N SER A 126 6.19 9.40 6.78
CA SER A 126 6.56 8.47 5.72
C SER A 126 5.53 7.35 5.55
N ALA A 127 5.11 6.70 6.64
CA ALA A 127 4.08 5.66 6.60
C ALA A 127 2.74 6.18 6.04
N ILE A 128 2.31 7.37 6.48
CA ILE A 128 1.08 7.99 5.97
C ILE A 128 1.18 8.26 4.46
N GLN A 129 2.31 8.79 3.98
CA GLN A 129 2.53 9.05 2.56
C GLN A 129 2.49 7.77 1.72
N TYR A 130 3.08 6.67 2.23
CA TYR A 130 3.05 5.37 1.58
C TYR A 130 1.62 4.83 1.44
N TYR A 131 0.85 4.80 2.51
CA TYR A 131 -0.54 4.30 2.48
C TYR A 131 -1.46 5.21 1.66
N LEU A 132 -1.25 6.52 1.68
CA LEU A 132 -2.00 7.46 0.84
C LEU A 132 -1.71 7.23 -0.65
N GLY A 133 -0.47 6.90 -1.00
CA GLY A 133 -0.10 6.49 -2.36
C GLY A 133 -0.82 5.21 -2.82
N ILE A 134 -0.85 4.18 -1.97
CA ILE A 134 -1.59 2.94 -2.25
C ILE A 134 -3.09 3.21 -2.41
N PHE A 135 -3.68 3.99 -1.51
CA PHE A 135 -5.10 4.33 -1.57
C PHE A 135 -5.44 5.11 -2.85
N ALA A 136 -4.59 6.06 -3.25
CA ALA A 136 -4.74 6.78 -4.51
C ALA A 136 -4.67 5.84 -5.72
N ALA A 137 -3.75 4.86 -5.71
CA ALA A 137 -3.67 3.86 -6.78
C ALA A 137 -4.92 2.98 -6.85
N ILE A 138 -5.39 2.45 -5.71
CA ILE A 138 -6.60 1.60 -5.67
C ILE A 138 -7.84 2.38 -6.14
N THR A 139 -8.00 3.62 -5.69
CA THR A 139 -9.14 4.44 -6.11
C THR A 139 -9.05 4.84 -7.58
N PHE A 140 -7.86 5.10 -8.10
CA PHE A 140 -7.65 5.41 -9.51
C PHE A 140 -7.95 4.20 -10.41
N PHE A 141 -7.31 3.06 -10.17
CA PHE A 141 -7.50 1.85 -10.98
C PHE A 141 -8.87 1.22 -10.75
N GLY A 142 -9.33 1.14 -9.49
CA GLY A 142 -10.66 0.63 -9.15
C GLY A 142 -11.77 1.51 -9.71
N GLY A 143 -11.66 2.84 -9.58
CA GLY A 143 -12.62 3.78 -10.16
C GLY A 143 -12.66 3.72 -11.70
N PHE A 144 -11.48 3.57 -12.34
CA PHE A 144 -11.39 3.40 -13.78
C PHE A 144 -12.02 2.09 -14.25
N LEU A 145 -11.78 0.97 -13.56
CA LEU A 145 -12.39 -0.33 -13.87
C LEU A 145 -13.91 -0.30 -13.73
N VAL A 146 -14.44 0.28 -12.64
CA VAL A 146 -15.89 0.42 -12.46
C VAL A 146 -16.51 1.28 -13.55
N LYS A 147 -15.86 2.40 -13.90
CA LYS A 147 -16.33 3.24 -15.02
C LYS A 147 -16.32 2.49 -16.34
N SER A 148 -15.25 1.75 -16.64
CA SER A 148 -15.15 0.92 -17.85
C SER A 148 -16.26 -0.12 -17.89
N TYR A 149 -16.50 -0.83 -16.78
CA TYR A 149 -17.53 -1.85 -16.67
C TYR A 149 -18.94 -1.28 -16.86
N VAL A 150 -19.25 -0.14 -16.24
CA VAL A 150 -20.55 0.53 -16.39
C VAL A 150 -20.73 1.05 -17.83
N GLU A 151 -19.69 1.62 -18.44
CA GLU A 151 -19.75 2.07 -19.84
C GLU A 151 -20.01 0.91 -20.80
N GLU A 152 -19.39 -0.24 -20.58
CA GLU A 152 -19.58 -1.45 -21.40
C GLU A 152 -20.99 -2.04 -21.22
N ARG A 153 -21.46 -2.19 -19.97
CA ARG A 153 -22.84 -2.62 -19.67
C ARG A 153 -23.90 -1.72 -20.31
N VAL A 154 -23.73 -0.40 -20.22
CA VAL A 154 -24.65 0.58 -20.83
C VAL A 154 -24.59 0.51 -22.36
N PHE A 155 -23.41 0.22 -22.92
CA PHE A 155 -23.24 0.05 -24.35
C PHE A 155 -23.96 -1.19 -24.87
N GLU A 156 -23.79 -2.34 -24.23
CA GLU A 156 -24.45 -3.60 -24.57
C GLU A 156 -25.98 -3.47 -24.49
N ARG A 157 -26.50 -2.93 -23.39
CA ARG A 157 -27.94 -2.72 -23.20
C ARG A 157 -28.56 -1.87 -24.31
N ASP A 158 -27.89 -0.79 -24.69
CA ASP A 158 -28.42 0.10 -25.73
C ASP A 158 -28.27 -0.49 -27.13
N THR A 159 -27.31 -1.39 -27.33
CA THR A 159 -27.16 -2.19 -28.56
C THR A 159 -28.32 -3.19 -28.69
N GLN A 160 -28.64 -3.91 -27.62
CA GLN A 160 -29.77 -4.83 -27.57
C GLN A 160 -31.09 -4.10 -27.80
N ARG A 161 -31.27 -2.91 -27.20
CA ARG A 161 -32.46 -2.06 -27.43
C ARG A 161 -32.62 -1.68 -28.91
N LEU A 162 -31.51 -1.39 -29.60
CA LEU A 162 -31.53 -1.06 -31.02
C LEU A 162 -31.85 -2.27 -31.91
N LEU A 163 -31.33 -3.45 -31.56
CA LEU A 163 -31.64 -4.71 -32.25
C LEU A 163 -33.12 -5.07 -32.11
N ALA A 164 -33.68 -5.02 -30.90
CA ALA A 164 -35.10 -5.24 -30.66
C ALA A 164 -35.97 -4.24 -31.45
N TYR A 165 -35.57 -2.96 -31.46
CA TYR A 165 -36.26 -1.96 -32.28
C TYR A 165 -36.28 -2.31 -33.77
N TYR A 166 -35.17 -2.82 -34.33
CA TYR A 166 -35.16 -3.23 -35.74
C TYR A 166 -36.00 -4.48 -36.00
N LYS A 167 -36.03 -5.44 -35.07
CA LYS A 167 -36.88 -6.64 -35.14
C LYS A 167 -38.37 -6.27 -35.23
N HIS A 168 -38.82 -5.29 -34.43
CA HIS A 168 -40.21 -4.85 -34.43
C HIS A 168 -40.57 -3.84 -35.54
N ALA A 169 -39.69 -2.88 -35.83
CA ALA A 169 -39.98 -1.83 -36.81
C ALA A 169 -39.82 -2.30 -38.26
N MET A 170 -38.97 -3.31 -38.52
CA MET A 170 -38.76 -3.90 -39.84
C MET A 170 -38.31 -5.38 -39.72
N PRO A 171 -39.23 -6.30 -39.42
CA PRO A 171 -38.92 -7.73 -39.38
C PRO A 171 -38.41 -8.20 -40.76
N GLY A 172 -37.27 -8.90 -40.80
CA GLY A 172 -36.69 -9.47 -42.02
C GLY A 172 -35.87 -8.51 -42.90
N SER A 173 -35.57 -7.30 -42.41
CA SER A 173 -34.69 -6.37 -43.13
C SER A 173 -33.19 -6.68 -42.92
N ILE A 174 -32.31 -6.17 -43.78
CA ILE A 174 -30.84 -6.34 -43.65
C ILE A 174 -30.29 -5.83 -42.30
N ASN A 175 -31.02 -4.93 -41.63
CA ASN A 175 -30.64 -4.38 -40.32
C ASN A 175 -31.21 -5.19 -39.14
N ASP A 176 -32.06 -6.18 -39.42
CA ASP A 176 -32.58 -7.12 -38.44
C ASP A 176 -31.48 -8.16 -38.13
N GLY A 177 -31.12 -8.30 -36.86
CA GLY A 177 -30.04 -9.20 -36.43
C GLY A 177 -28.59 -8.74 -36.72
N ASP A 178 -28.36 -7.59 -37.36
CA ASP A 178 -26.99 -7.08 -37.61
C ASP A 178 -26.40 -6.39 -36.36
N GLU A 179 -25.81 -7.21 -35.48
CA GLU A 179 -25.17 -6.77 -34.24
C GLU A 179 -24.02 -5.77 -34.49
N ARG A 180 -23.25 -5.94 -35.58
CA ARG A 180 -22.09 -5.08 -35.85
C ARG A 180 -22.51 -3.67 -36.21
N ASN A 181 -23.54 -3.54 -37.06
CA ASN A 181 -24.08 -2.24 -37.43
C ASN A 181 -24.81 -1.58 -36.24
N ALA A 182 -25.51 -2.35 -35.42
CA ALA A 182 -26.14 -1.85 -34.19
C ALA A 182 -25.10 -1.30 -33.20
N ARG A 183 -24.02 -2.05 -32.94
CA ARG A 183 -22.90 -1.59 -32.08
C ARG A 183 -22.25 -0.32 -32.64
N TYR A 184 -22.04 -0.28 -33.95
CA TYR A 184 -21.48 0.91 -34.60
C TYR A 184 -22.37 2.15 -34.46
N LEU A 185 -23.69 2.00 -34.62
CA LEU A 185 -24.64 3.11 -34.46
C LEU A 185 -24.70 3.60 -33.01
N VAL A 186 -24.76 2.69 -32.03
CA VAL A 186 -24.74 3.06 -30.60
C VAL A 186 -23.41 3.76 -30.24
N TRP A 187 -22.30 3.31 -30.80
CA TRP A 187 -20.99 3.92 -30.60
C TRP A 187 -20.89 5.31 -31.25
N LYS A 188 -21.35 5.45 -32.49
CA LYS A 188 -21.35 6.71 -33.25
C LYS A 188 -22.16 7.81 -32.57
N TYR A 189 -23.21 7.42 -31.84
CA TYR A 189 -24.03 8.33 -31.04
C TYR A 189 -23.71 8.27 -29.54
N LYS A 190 -22.52 7.80 -29.14
CA LYS A 190 -22.04 7.86 -27.73
C LYS A 190 -22.10 9.31 -27.24
N GLY A 191 -22.92 9.57 -26.22
CA GLY A 191 -23.18 10.91 -25.68
C GLY A 191 -24.28 11.73 -26.36
N LYS A 192 -24.90 11.24 -27.44
CA LYS A 192 -26.05 11.87 -28.14
C LYS A 192 -27.13 10.85 -28.49
N LYS A 193 -27.39 9.88 -27.60
CA LYS A 193 -28.30 8.76 -27.82
C LYS A 193 -29.74 9.21 -28.08
N ASP A 194 -30.19 10.30 -27.44
CA ASP A 194 -31.53 10.87 -27.70
C ASP A 194 -31.73 11.31 -29.16
N LYS A 195 -30.65 11.75 -29.83
CA LYS A 195 -30.72 12.10 -31.26
C LYS A 195 -30.80 10.87 -32.15
N LEU A 196 -30.23 9.74 -31.71
CA LEU A 196 -30.35 8.46 -32.42
C LEU A 196 -31.79 7.97 -32.34
N TRP A 197 -32.38 7.93 -31.14
CA TRP A 197 -33.75 7.47 -30.94
C TRP A 197 -34.77 8.33 -31.68
N ARG A 198 -34.73 9.66 -31.54
CA ARG A 198 -35.63 10.56 -32.27
C ARG A 198 -35.54 10.44 -33.79
N ARG A 199 -34.35 10.12 -34.33
CA ARG A 199 -34.17 9.90 -35.78
C ARG A 199 -34.74 8.55 -36.22
N LEU A 200 -34.66 7.52 -35.38
CA LEU A 200 -35.26 6.23 -35.65
C LEU A 200 -36.78 6.31 -35.61
N GLU A 201 -37.34 7.00 -34.60
CA GLU A 201 -38.78 7.26 -34.48
C GLU A 201 -39.30 8.06 -35.67
N ALA A 202 -38.59 9.12 -36.09
CA ALA A 202 -38.98 9.91 -37.26
C ALA A 202 -38.85 9.13 -38.59
N LYS A 203 -37.94 8.16 -38.67
CA LYS A 203 -37.67 7.40 -39.89
C LYS A 203 -38.64 6.23 -40.09
N TYR A 204 -39.04 5.56 -39.00
CA TYR A 204 -39.88 4.37 -39.06
C TYR A 204 -41.28 4.57 -38.46
N GLY A 205 -41.55 5.72 -37.83
CA GLY A 205 -42.86 6.05 -37.28
C GLY A 205 -43.23 5.30 -36.00
N VAL A 206 -42.32 4.46 -35.46
CA VAL A 206 -42.53 3.64 -34.26
C VAL A 206 -41.73 4.23 -33.10
N PRO A 207 -42.31 4.41 -31.90
CA PRO A 207 -41.59 4.89 -30.72
C PRO A 207 -40.52 3.87 -30.29
N VAL A 208 -39.31 4.32 -29.95
CA VAL A 208 -38.25 3.42 -29.49
C VAL A 208 -38.49 3.10 -28.02
N LYS A 209 -39.11 1.96 -27.73
CA LYS A 209 -39.30 1.45 -26.37
C LYS A 209 -38.01 0.88 -25.77
N GLN A 210 -37.92 0.77 -24.43
CA GLN A 210 -36.83 0.02 -23.78
C GLN A 210 -36.97 -1.48 -24.05
N LEU A 211 -35.88 -2.24 -23.90
CA LEU A 211 -35.85 -3.68 -24.24
C LEU A 211 -36.97 -4.49 -23.56
N HIS A 212 -37.37 -4.10 -22.34
CA HIS A 212 -38.41 -4.75 -21.53
C HIS A 212 -39.83 -4.16 -21.73
N GLU A 213 -39.98 -3.16 -22.59
CA GLU A 213 -41.25 -2.47 -22.87
C GLU A 213 -41.83 -2.88 -24.24
N TRP A 214 -41.10 -3.67 -25.01
CA TRP A 214 -41.65 -4.33 -26.18
C TRP A 214 -42.61 -5.40 -25.68
N ASP A 215 -43.89 -5.25 -26.03
CA ASP A 215 -44.89 -6.28 -25.77
C ASP A 215 -44.55 -7.44 -26.71
N ASP A 216 -44.25 -8.60 -26.14
CA ASP A 216 -44.04 -9.86 -26.88
C ASP A 216 -45.39 -10.34 -27.47
N ASP A 217 -45.99 -9.52 -28.34
CA ASP A 217 -47.10 -9.93 -29.19
C ASP A 217 -46.52 -10.59 -30.45
N ASP A 218 -46.00 -11.81 -30.28
CA ASP A 218 -45.99 -12.86 -31.31
C ASP A 218 -45.70 -14.21 -30.64
N ASP A 219 -46.77 -14.99 -30.43
CA ASP A 219 -46.73 -16.44 -30.24
C ASP A 219 -45.89 -17.09 -31.36
N ALA A 220 -44.63 -17.42 -31.09
CA ALA A 220 -43.87 -18.37 -31.88
C ALA A 220 -42.72 -18.99 -31.07
N VAL A 221 -43.04 -20.16 -30.51
CA VAL A 221 -42.14 -21.22 -30.05
C VAL A 221 -41.47 -20.96 -28.70
N GLU A 222 -42.16 -21.37 -27.64
CA GLU A 222 -41.49 -22.01 -26.50
C GLU A 222 -40.68 -23.20 -27.06
N GLU A 223 -39.40 -22.99 -27.37
CA GLU A 223 -38.45 -24.09 -27.32
C GLU A 223 -38.19 -24.33 -25.83
N GLU A 224 -38.89 -25.33 -25.29
CA GLU A 224 -38.47 -26.04 -24.09
C GLU A 224 -36.97 -26.33 -24.23
N VAL A 225 -36.16 -25.59 -23.48
CA VAL A 225 -34.80 -26.04 -23.18
C VAL A 225 -35.00 -27.22 -22.23
N GLU A 226 -35.18 -28.42 -22.79
CA GLU A 226 -34.85 -29.65 -22.06
C GLU A 226 -33.40 -29.49 -21.61
N GLU A 227 -33.22 -29.23 -20.32
CA GLU A 227 -31.96 -29.45 -19.63
C GLU A 227 -31.62 -30.94 -19.79
N GLN A 228 -30.85 -31.28 -20.84
CA GLN A 228 -30.10 -32.52 -20.87
C GLN A 228 -28.98 -32.41 -19.83
N ASP A 229 -29.28 -32.89 -18.62
CA ASP A 229 -28.30 -33.22 -17.60
C ASP A 229 -27.31 -34.26 -18.18
N LEU A 230 -26.13 -33.78 -18.57
CA LEU A 230 -25.02 -34.58 -19.09
C LEU A 230 -24.03 -34.99 -17.99
N ASP A 231 -24.53 -35.42 -16.82
CA ASP A 231 -23.70 -35.92 -15.73
C ASP A 231 -24.32 -37.17 -15.08
N GLU A 232 -24.41 -38.28 -15.83
CA GLU A 232 -24.55 -39.60 -15.21
C GLU A 232 -23.93 -40.72 -16.05
N GLU A 233 -22.62 -40.64 -16.30
CA GLU A 233 -21.80 -41.81 -16.63
C GLU A 233 -20.51 -41.80 -15.81
N GLU A 234 -20.60 -42.12 -14.52
CA GLU A 234 -19.50 -42.78 -13.84
C GLU A 234 -20.02 -43.77 -12.79
N LYS A 235 -19.68 -45.04 -13.03
CA LYS A 235 -19.73 -46.23 -12.14
C LYS A 235 -21.02 -47.06 -12.14
N LYS A 236 -20.96 -48.18 -12.87
CA LYS A 236 -21.12 -49.54 -12.32
C LYS A 236 -20.90 -50.61 -13.41
N GLU A 237 -19.65 -51.05 -13.56
CA GLU A 237 -19.35 -52.43 -13.96
C GLU A 237 -18.24 -52.95 -13.02
N GLU A 238 -18.64 -53.24 -11.79
CA GLU A 238 -18.06 -54.29 -10.97
C GLU A 238 -19.23 -55.18 -10.52
N GLU A 239 -19.01 -56.50 -10.57
CA GLU A 239 -19.86 -57.61 -10.10
C GLU A 239 -20.93 -58.16 -11.07
N GLU A 240 -20.53 -59.10 -11.93
CA GLU A 240 -20.84 -60.55 -11.77
C GLU A 240 -19.88 -61.44 -12.57
#